data_AF-A0A8J4E745-F1
#
_entry.id   AF-A0A8J4E745-F1
#
_cell.length_a   1.000
_cell.length_b   1.000
_cell.length_c   1.000
_cell.angle_alpha   90.00
_cell.angle_beta   90.00
_cell.angle_gamma   90.00
#
_symmetry.space_group_name_H-M   'P 1'
#
loop_
_entity.id
_entity.type
_entity.pdbx_description
1 polymer ?
#
loop_
_entity_poly.entity_id
_entity_poly.type
_entity_poly.pdbx_seq_one_letter_code
_entity_poly.pdbx_strand_id
1 'polypeptide(L)'
;MNDLELLRRTLVDQAGAAPDGSGFVEAARAGAARIRTRRRVLAAGAVVTLAVGAAIVPGAISRLLPTGLSPVTSATPRGPFQLTVDVAANSGYRKLKYGTLGTRQHLSLRASGNSNEWGSEVVVHDPGTFDGAPFQSGEKVTVRGHRAYYVTDLLVGVSIGGGMAPIDPDHPEDIRKPAIGWPDPSGAWVIVYLDKPTGGIGLPQRDDKADLLRVAGALRIGNPRDMRASFHLGYLPPAVAGQPASVTSNNFAGDDTSGVVVKVGVQPSKIDMYMLGNGDWGELLRVDMGPIGDLSNPSIQVLGPPEVRIAGYEGWYNTDPTPGWQVTPNTGHLMLNDGRCSLNVSSSDLAKIPYEELKRVVEGAQFADCMQPSTWLRPLPDRPEPRGSESSVSPRPGRTEPGGSESSVSPGDDQSSPR
;
A
#
# COMPACT_ATOMS: atom_id res chain seq x y z
N MET A 1 -17.32 25.20 18.09
CA MET A 1 -17.67 26.14 17.00
C MET A 1 -19.17 26.35 17.04
N ASN A 2 -19.64 27.48 17.57
CA ASN A 2 -21.05 27.63 17.96
C ASN A 2 -21.73 28.88 17.37
N ASP A 3 -21.30 29.35 16.18
CA ASP A 3 -21.93 30.49 15.54
C ASP A 3 -22.69 30.07 14.28
N LEU A 4 -24.01 30.11 14.40
CA LEU A 4 -24.99 29.78 13.35
C LEU A 4 -24.90 30.79 12.19
N GLU A 5 -24.40 32.00 12.46
CA GLU A 5 -24.25 33.06 11.49
C GLU A 5 -23.07 32.83 10.56
N LEU A 6 -21.99 32.21 11.07
CA LEU A 6 -20.85 31.76 10.26
C LEU A 6 -21.28 30.65 9.30
N LEU A 7 -22.08 29.69 9.76
CA LEU A 7 -22.61 28.61 8.91
C LEU A 7 -23.49 29.18 7.79
N ARG A 8 -24.34 30.16 8.13
CA ARG A 8 -25.22 30.82 7.16
C ARG A 8 -24.42 31.59 6.10
N ARG A 9 -23.35 32.30 6.50
CA ARG A 9 -22.46 33.01 5.57
C ARG A 9 -21.79 32.05 4.59
N THR A 10 -21.20 30.97 5.10
CA THR A 10 -20.51 29.98 4.27
C THR A 10 -21.46 29.31 3.28
N LEU A 11 -22.70 29.01 3.68
CA LEU A 11 -23.70 28.43 2.78
C LEU A 11 -24.12 29.38 1.66
N VAL A 12 -24.24 30.68 1.96
CA VAL A 12 -24.57 31.70 0.95
C VAL A 12 -23.41 31.90 -0.04
N ASP A 13 -22.17 31.95 0.46
CA ASP A 13 -20.98 32.13 -0.38
C ASP A 13 -20.75 30.91 -1.31
N GLN A 14 -21.09 29.70 -0.86
CA GLN A 14 -20.96 28.49 -1.66
C GLN A 14 -22.12 28.26 -2.63
N ALA A 15 -23.31 28.84 -2.38
CA ALA A 15 -24.46 28.69 -3.27
C ALA A 15 -24.23 29.29 -4.67
N GLY A 16 -23.38 30.30 -4.78
CA GLY A 16 -22.98 30.90 -6.06
C GLY A 16 -21.89 30.14 -6.83
N ALA A 17 -21.19 29.21 -6.16
CA ALA A 17 -20.12 28.39 -6.74
C ALA A 17 -20.62 27.01 -7.23
N ALA A 18 -21.88 26.66 -6.93
CA ALA A 18 -22.48 25.44 -7.43
C ALA A 18 -22.67 25.53 -8.96
N PRO A 19 -22.23 24.53 -9.74
CA PRO A 19 -22.53 24.45 -11.17
C PRO A 19 -24.05 24.54 -11.39
N ASP A 20 -24.44 25.20 -12.47
CA ASP A 20 -25.84 25.28 -12.90
C ASP A 20 -26.39 23.86 -13.08
N GLY A 21 -27.37 23.49 -12.24
CA GLY A 21 -27.94 22.14 -12.19
C GLY A 21 -28.64 21.67 -13.48
N SER A 22 -28.62 22.46 -14.55
CA SER A 22 -29.06 22.07 -15.88
C SER A 22 -28.16 20.98 -16.46
N GLY A 23 -28.75 19.83 -16.79
CA GLY A 23 -28.07 18.75 -17.52
C GLY A 23 -27.72 17.52 -16.70
N PHE A 24 -27.76 17.54 -15.36
CA PHE A 24 -27.55 16.32 -14.55
C PHE A 24 -28.68 15.29 -14.75
N VAL A 25 -29.93 15.76 -14.89
CA VAL A 25 -31.09 14.90 -15.13
C VAL A 25 -31.11 14.40 -16.59
N GLU A 26 -30.75 15.22 -17.57
CA GLU A 26 -30.56 14.76 -18.96
C GLU A 26 -29.42 13.75 -19.08
N ALA A 27 -28.27 13.97 -18.42
CA ALA A 27 -27.13 13.05 -18.45
C ALA A 27 -27.47 11.70 -17.79
N ALA A 28 -28.21 11.73 -16.66
CA ALA A 28 -28.71 10.52 -16.00
C ALA A 28 -29.71 9.74 -16.87
N ARG A 29 -30.64 10.45 -17.56
CA ARG A 29 -31.59 9.82 -18.50
C ARG A 29 -30.89 9.26 -19.74
N ALA A 30 -29.91 9.96 -20.30
CA ALA A 30 -29.12 9.49 -21.44
C ALA A 30 -28.27 8.25 -21.08
N GLY A 31 -27.72 8.18 -19.86
CA GLY A 31 -27.03 7.02 -19.32
C GLY A 31 -27.94 5.80 -19.16
N ALA A 32 -29.14 5.99 -18.60
CA ALA A 32 -30.12 4.93 -18.42
C ALA A 32 -30.64 4.34 -19.76
N ALA A 33 -30.77 5.18 -20.80
CA ALA A 33 -31.19 4.73 -22.12
C ALA A 33 -30.14 3.82 -22.80
N ARG A 34 -28.84 4.14 -22.70
CA ARG A 34 -27.74 3.31 -23.26
C ARG A 34 -27.66 1.92 -22.63
N ILE A 35 -27.97 1.79 -21.34
CA ILE A 35 -27.93 0.50 -20.63
C ILE A 35 -29.06 -0.42 -21.10
N ARG A 36 -30.26 0.11 -21.38
CA ARG A 36 -31.39 -0.68 -21.88
C ARG A 36 -31.17 -1.19 -23.30
N THR A 37 -30.56 -0.41 -24.19
CA THR A 37 -30.25 -0.87 -25.57
C THR A 37 -29.22 -1.98 -25.58
N ARG A 38 -28.17 -1.92 -24.75
CA ARG A 38 -27.18 -3.02 -24.63
C ARG A 38 -27.78 -4.34 -24.16
N ARG A 39 -28.73 -4.30 -23.22
CA ARG A 39 -29.41 -5.53 -22.73
C ARG A 39 -30.32 -6.17 -23.77
N ARG A 40 -30.89 -5.40 -24.70
CA ARG A 40 -31.72 -5.94 -25.78
C ARG A 40 -30.91 -6.61 -26.89
N VAL A 41 -29.70 -6.11 -27.19
CA VAL A 41 -28.83 -6.72 -28.21
C VAL A 41 -28.23 -8.05 -27.75
N LEU A 42 -27.95 -8.20 -26.45
CA LEU A 42 -27.43 -9.46 -25.89
C LEU A 42 -28.50 -10.56 -25.74
N ALA A 43 -29.78 -10.20 -25.63
CA ALA A 43 -30.87 -11.16 -25.54
C ALA A 43 -31.27 -11.76 -26.91
N ALA A 44 -30.86 -11.16 -28.02
CA ALA A 44 -31.19 -11.62 -29.37
C ALA A 44 -30.17 -12.61 -29.98
N GLY A 45 -29.04 -12.88 -29.30
CA GLY A 45 -27.93 -13.67 -29.85
C GLY A 45 -27.80 -15.10 -29.34
N ALA A 46 -28.82 -15.66 -28.66
CA ALA A 46 -28.70 -16.94 -27.96
C ALA A 46 -29.77 -17.98 -28.37
N VAL A 47 -30.10 -18.08 -29.65
CA VAL A 47 -30.80 -19.26 -30.19
C VAL A 47 -30.29 -19.45 -31.62
N VAL A 48 -29.94 -20.70 -31.99
CA VAL A 48 -29.48 -21.21 -33.30
C VAL A 48 -28.01 -21.64 -33.31
N THR A 49 -27.74 -22.86 -32.82
CA THR A 49 -27.17 -23.98 -33.61
C THR A 49 -26.92 -25.18 -32.68
N LEU A 50 -27.90 -26.08 -32.64
CA LEU A 50 -27.78 -27.43 -32.11
C LEU A 50 -28.45 -28.34 -33.15
N ALA A 51 -27.65 -28.99 -33.99
CA ALA A 51 -27.92 -30.30 -34.59
C ALA A 51 -26.98 -30.55 -35.78
N VAL A 52 -26.58 -31.82 -35.91
CA VAL A 52 -25.82 -32.46 -37.00
C VAL A 52 -24.30 -32.48 -36.81
N GLY A 53 -23.78 -33.66 -36.46
CA GLY A 53 -22.35 -33.94 -36.50
C GLY A 53 -21.82 -35.09 -35.65
N ALA A 54 -22.63 -36.09 -35.27
CA ALA A 54 -22.16 -37.30 -34.61
C ALA A 54 -21.76 -38.35 -35.66
N ALA A 55 -20.56 -38.21 -36.26
CA ALA A 55 -19.77 -39.30 -36.84
C ALA A 55 -18.51 -38.71 -37.48
N ILE A 56 -17.36 -39.37 -37.24
CA ILE A 56 -16.04 -39.11 -37.85
C ILE A 56 -15.27 -37.94 -37.20
N VAL A 57 -14.29 -38.24 -36.31
CA VAL A 57 -12.86 -37.87 -36.42
C VAL A 57 -12.11 -38.33 -35.14
N PRO A 58 -11.43 -39.50 -35.13
CA PRO A 58 -10.51 -39.90 -34.05
C PRO A 58 -9.13 -39.19 -34.06
N GLY A 59 -9.04 -37.97 -34.58
CA GLY A 59 -7.74 -37.30 -34.85
C GLY A 59 -7.70 -35.77 -34.69
N ALA A 60 -8.79 -35.10 -34.31
CA ALA A 60 -8.86 -33.63 -34.20
C ALA A 60 -8.77 -33.10 -32.76
N ILE A 61 -8.74 -33.97 -31.74
CA ILE A 61 -8.72 -33.55 -30.33
C ILE A 61 -7.37 -32.91 -29.94
N SER A 62 -6.27 -33.24 -30.62
CA SER A 62 -4.96 -32.63 -30.34
C SER A 62 -4.81 -31.19 -30.84
N ARG A 63 -5.77 -30.66 -31.63
CA ARG A 63 -5.76 -29.26 -32.12
C ARG A 63 -6.74 -28.33 -31.39
N LEU A 64 -7.53 -28.85 -30.45
CA LEU A 64 -8.39 -28.04 -29.57
C LEU A 64 -7.78 -27.80 -28.18
N LEU A 65 -6.59 -28.33 -27.91
CA LEU A 65 -5.79 -27.85 -26.79
C LEU A 65 -5.44 -26.38 -27.09
N PRO A 66 -5.89 -25.41 -26.28
CA PRO A 66 -5.62 -23.99 -26.52
C PRO A 66 -4.12 -23.82 -26.69
N THR A 67 -3.75 -23.51 -27.92
CA THR A 67 -2.36 -23.46 -28.37
C THR A 67 -1.73 -22.27 -27.69
N GLY A 68 -0.81 -22.55 -26.76
CA GLY A 68 0.01 -21.54 -26.11
C GLY A 68 -0.63 -20.89 -24.90
N LEU A 69 -0.67 -21.61 -23.77
CA LEU A 69 -0.27 -20.93 -22.54
C LEU A 69 1.19 -20.51 -22.78
N SER A 70 1.39 -19.26 -23.20
CA SER A 70 2.73 -18.67 -23.24
C SER A 70 3.39 -19.01 -21.91
N PRO A 71 4.63 -19.56 -21.90
CA PRO A 71 5.32 -19.86 -20.67
C PRO A 71 5.25 -18.61 -19.82
N VAL A 72 4.67 -18.75 -18.62
CA VAL A 72 4.52 -17.62 -17.72
C VAL A 72 5.93 -17.15 -17.45
N THR A 73 6.31 -16.05 -18.09
CA THR A 73 7.63 -15.46 -17.91
C THR A 73 7.70 -15.16 -16.42
N SER A 74 8.69 -15.74 -15.74
CA SER A 74 8.87 -15.56 -14.30
C SER A 74 8.75 -14.08 -14.00
N ALA A 75 7.68 -13.69 -13.32
CA ALA A 75 7.40 -12.29 -13.08
C ALA A 75 8.57 -11.71 -12.28
N THR A 76 9.11 -10.59 -12.77
CA THR A 76 10.25 -9.93 -12.14
C THR A 76 9.88 -9.57 -10.70
N PRO A 77 10.67 -9.99 -9.70
CA PRO A 77 10.46 -9.59 -8.32
C PRO A 77 10.42 -8.06 -8.23
N ARG A 78 9.50 -7.52 -7.43
CA ARG A 78 9.44 -6.07 -7.22
C ARG A 78 10.63 -5.60 -6.38
N GLY A 79 11.17 -4.45 -6.72
CA GLY A 79 12.10 -3.73 -5.87
C GLY A 79 11.40 -3.00 -4.71
N PRO A 80 12.18 -2.38 -3.81
CA PRO A 80 11.65 -1.42 -2.85
C PRO A 80 10.87 -0.31 -3.58
N PHE A 81 9.76 0.16 -3.00
CA PHE A 81 8.94 1.24 -3.57
C PHE A 81 8.37 0.95 -4.95
N GLN A 82 8.22 -0.33 -5.29
CA GLN A 82 7.50 -0.75 -6.49
C GLN A 82 6.18 -1.42 -6.14
N LEU A 83 5.16 -1.15 -6.95
CA LEU A 83 3.82 -1.72 -6.86
C LEU A 83 3.63 -2.75 -7.96
N THR A 84 3.01 -3.88 -7.65
CA THR A 84 2.59 -4.90 -8.63
C THR A 84 1.08 -5.00 -8.73
N VAL A 85 0.33 -4.72 -7.65
CA VAL A 85 -1.13 -4.69 -7.67
C VAL A 85 -1.71 -3.30 -7.97
N ASP A 86 -2.74 -3.23 -8.80
CA ASP A 86 -3.64 -2.10 -9.00
C ASP A 86 -5.11 -2.56 -8.99
N VAL A 87 -6.02 -1.61 -9.11
CA VAL A 87 -7.44 -1.84 -9.31
C VAL A 87 -7.82 -1.57 -10.77
N ALA A 88 -8.70 -2.39 -11.33
CA ALA A 88 -9.18 -2.18 -12.68
C ALA A 88 -9.95 -0.87 -12.83
N ALA A 89 -9.69 -0.15 -13.91
CA ALA A 89 -10.51 1.00 -14.31
C ALA A 89 -11.98 0.56 -14.40
N ASN A 90 -12.89 1.41 -13.92
CA ASN A 90 -14.35 1.17 -13.92
C ASN A 90 -14.82 -0.06 -13.11
N SER A 91 -13.99 -0.59 -12.20
CA SER A 91 -14.38 -1.68 -11.30
C SER A 91 -15.47 -1.29 -10.29
N GLY A 92 -15.76 0.00 -10.15
CA GLY A 92 -16.59 0.52 -9.06
C GLY A 92 -15.82 0.64 -7.74
N TYR A 93 -14.49 0.50 -7.74
CA TYR A 93 -13.65 0.73 -6.56
C TYR A 93 -12.67 1.86 -6.82
N ARG A 94 -12.38 2.64 -5.77
CA ARG A 94 -11.31 3.64 -5.74
C ARG A 94 -10.25 3.25 -4.71
N LYS A 95 -9.01 3.63 -4.98
CA LYS A 95 -7.88 3.47 -4.04
C LYS A 95 -7.98 4.56 -3.00
N LEU A 96 -8.00 4.19 -1.72
CA LEU A 96 -7.93 5.13 -0.61
C LEU A 96 -6.52 5.27 -0.09
N LYS A 97 -5.80 4.16 0.02
CA LYS A 97 -4.46 4.10 0.59
C LYS A 97 -3.69 3.05 -0.17
N TYR A 98 -2.46 3.30 -0.59
CA TYR A 98 -1.64 2.26 -1.21
C TYR A 98 -0.16 2.52 -1.06
N GLY A 99 0.61 1.45 -1.01
CA GLY A 99 2.02 1.57 -0.69
C GLY A 99 2.80 0.28 -0.60
N THR A 100 4.10 0.42 -0.32
CA THR A 100 4.96 -0.70 0.09
C THR A 100 5.34 -0.58 1.56
N LEU A 101 5.67 -1.68 2.20
CA LEU A 101 6.20 -1.74 3.56
C LEU A 101 7.09 -2.98 3.67
N GLY A 102 8.41 -2.78 3.55
CA GLY A 102 9.37 -3.88 3.45
C GLY A 102 8.99 -4.87 2.34
N THR A 103 8.77 -6.13 2.72
CA THR A 103 8.42 -7.21 1.80
C THR A 103 6.93 -7.31 1.47
N ARG A 104 6.15 -6.27 1.78
CA ARG A 104 4.71 -6.20 1.49
C ARG A 104 4.37 -5.00 0.63
N GLN A 105 3.31 -5.15 -0.14
CA GLN A 105 2.53 -4.06 -0.71
C GLN A 105 1.14 -4.06 -0.06
N HIS A 106 0.58 -2.89 0.20
CA HIS A 106 -0.79 -2.72 0.68
C HIS A 106 -1.60 -1.83 -0.26
N LEU A 107 -2.91 -2.05 -0.28
CA LEU A 107 -3.88 -1.29 -1.04
C LEU A 107 -5.25 -1.36 -0.34
N SER A 108 -5.68 -0.24 0.23
CA SER A 108 -7.01 -0.02 0.77
C SER A 108 -7.93 0.47 -0.34
N LEU A 109 -9.05 -0.22 -0.53
CA LEU A 109 -10.06 0.05 -1.54
C LEU A 109 -11.38 0.44 -0.89
N ARG A 110 -12.13 1.33 -1.53
CA ARG A 110 -13.53 1.62 -1.18
C ARG A 110 -14.41 1.62 -2.42
N ALA A 111 -15.66 1.17 -2.24
CA ALA A 111 -16.66 1.25 -3.31
C ALA A 111 -16.89 2.72 -3.73
N SER A 112 -16.97 2.96 -5.03
CA SER A 112 -17.25 4.25 -5.64
C SER A 112 -18.73 4.60 -5.41
N GLY A 113 -19.00 5.82 -4.98
CA GLY A 113 -20.38 6.29 -4.73
C GLY A 113 -20.92 6.00 -3.32
N ASN A 114 -20.16 5.32 -2.44
CA ASN A 114 -20.54 5.20 -1.03
C ASN A 114 -19.34 5.47 -0.12
N SER A 115 -19.27 6.68 0.44
CA SER A 115 -18.23 7.08 1.40
C SER A 115 -18.31 6.31 2.72
N ASN A 116 -19.50 5.84 3.07
CA ASN A 116 -19.81 5.19 4.35
C ASN A 116 -19.67 3.66 4.28
N GLU A 117 -19.39 3.12 3.10
CA GLU A 117 -19.11 1.69 2.97
C GLU A 117 -17.68 1.37 3.44
N TRP A 118 -17.61 0.30 4.24
CA TRP A 118 -16.38 -0.27 4.74
C TRP A 118 -15.39 -0.55 3.60
N GLY A 119 -14.12 -0.32 3.90
CA GLY A 119 -13.04 -0.58 2.97
C GLY A 119 -12.81 -2.08 2.77
N SER A 120 -12.00 -2.40 1.78
CA SER A 120 -11.36 -3.70 1.64
C SER A 120 -9.87 -3.48 1.58
N GLU A 121 -9.14 -4.30 2.29
CA GLU A 121 -7.69 -4.25 2.30
C GLU A 121 -7.15 -5.35 1.40
N VAL A 122 -6.12 -4.98 0.65
CA VAL A 122 -5.39 -5.86 -0.24
C VAL A 122 -3.94 -5.83 0.20
N VAL A 123 -3.39 -6.99 0.50
CA VAL A 123 -1.97 -7.12 0.86
C VAL A 123 -1.32 -8.12 -0.08
N VAL A 124 -0.18 -7.72 -0.64
CA VAL A 124 0.65 -8.58 -1.48
C VAL A 124 1.97 -8.81 -0.76
N HIS A 125 2.27 -10.07 -0.50
CA HIS A 125 3.53 -10.48 0.11
C HIS A 125 4.51 -10.94 -0.96
N ASP A 126 5.76 -10.52 -0.88
CA ASP A 126 6.81 -10.99 -1.77
C ASP A 126 6.95 -12.51 -1.71
N PRO A 127 7.42 -13.15 -2.80
CA PRO A 127 7.61 -14.60 -2.84
C PRO A 127 8.38 -15.13 -1.62
N GLY A 128 7.83 -16.15 -0.96
CA GLY A 128 8.44 -16.78 0.22
C GLY A 128 8.29 -16.03 1.54
N THR A 129 7.65 -14.86 1.57
CA THR A 129 7.53 -14.06 2.82
C THR A 129 6.23 -14.27 3.59
N PHE A 130 5.25 -14.93 2.97
CA PHE A 130 3.97 -15.33 3.59
C PHE A 130 3.80 -16.84 3.60
N ASP A 131 3.35 -17.36 4.73
CA ASP A 131 2.95 -18.77 4.84
C ASP A 131 1.49 -18.91 4.40
N GLY A 132 1.29 -19.54 3.25
CA GLY A 132 -0.03 -19.80 2.68
C GLY A 132 -0.80 -20.94 3.34
N ALA A 133 -0.23 -21.65 4.33
CA ALA A 133 -0.87 -22.80 4.99
C ALA A 133 -2.30 -22.52 5.50
N PRO A 134 -2.63 -21.36 6.11
CA PRO A 134 -3.99 -21.06 6.55
C PRO A 134 -5.03 -21.12 5.43
N PHE A 135 -4.65 -20.81 4.19
CA PHE A 135 -5.54 -20.86 3.04
C PHE A 135 -5.74 -22.27 2.49
N GLN A 136 -4.82 -23.21 2.76
CA GLN A 136 -4.89 -24.55 2.20
C GLN A 136 -6.06 -25.38 2.75
N SER A 137 -6.51 -25.07 3.97
CA SER A 137 -7.72 -25.64 4.58
C SER A 137 -9.01 -24.90 4.21
N GLY A 138 -8.90 -23.77 3.51
CA GLY A 138 -10.02 -22.94 3.12
C GLY A 138 -10.88 -23.52 1.99
N GLU A 139 -12.04 -22.91 1.78
CA GLU A 139 -12.91 -23.22 0.66
C GLU A 139 -12.24 -22.82 -0.67
N LYS A 140 -12.17 -23.74 -1.63
CA LYS A 140 -11.62 -23.45 -2.96
C LYS A 140 -12.58 -22.53 -3.72
N VAL A 141 -12.07 -21.39 -4.15
CA VAL A 141 -12.79 -20.43 -5.00
C VAL A 141 -11.97 -20.10 -6.24
N THR A 142 -12.53 -19.35 -7.18
CA THR A 142 -11.81 -18.91 -8.39
C THR A 142 -11.87 -17.40 -8.50
N VAL A 143 -10.70 -16.77 -8.69
CA VAL A 143 -10.57 -15.33 -8.91
C VAL A 143 -9.98 -15.13 -10.31
N ARG A 144 -10.79 -14.65 -11.25
CA ARG A 144 -10.37 -14.39 -12.65
C ARG A 144 -9.64 -15.57 -13.32
N GLY A 145 -10.06 -16.80 -13.02
CA GLY A 145 -9.43 -18.03 -13.54
C GLY A 145 -8.25 -18.55 -12.72
N HIS A 146 -7.79 -17.81 -11.71
CA HIS A 146 -6.81 -18.29 -10.75
C HIS A 146 -7.48 -19.10 -9.65
N ARG A 147 -6.84 -20.21 -9.27
CA ARG A 147 -7.23 -20.97 -8.07
C ARG A 147 -6.94 -20.13 -6.84
N ALA A 148 -7.97 -19.91 -6.04
CA ALA A 148 -7.90 -19.12 -4.81
C ALA A 148 -8.59 -19.87 -3.67
N TYR A 149 -8.46 -19.33 -2.46
CA TYR A 149 -9.00 -19.94 -1.26
C TYR A 149 -9.70 -18.88 -0.42
N TYR A 150 -10.88 -19.22 0.07
CA TYR A 150 -11.64 -18.41 1.01
C TYR A 150 -11.52 -19.02 2.42
N VAL A 151 -11.20 -18.19 3.40
CA VAL A 151 -11.16 -18.55 4.82
C VAL A 151 -12.00 -17.55 5.60
N THR A 152 -12.64 -18.01 6.68
CA THR A 152 -13.51 -17.17 7.51
C THR A 152 -12.77 -16.47 8.65
N ASP A 153 -11.58 -16.96 9.01
CA ASP A 153 -10.86 -16.57 10.23
C ASP A 153 -9.33 -16.47 9.99
N LEU A 154 -8.92 -15.60 9.06
CA LEU A 154 -7.50 -15.32 8.84
C LEU A 154 -6.98 -14.36 9.90
N LEU A 155 -5.91 -14.73 10.60
CA LEU A 155 -5.13 -13.78 11.40
C LEU A 155 -4.47 -12.75 10.48
N VAL A 156 -4.98 -11.52 10.50
CA VAL A 156 -4.52 -10.40 9.65
C VAL A 156 -3.75 -9.36 10.44
N GLY A 157 -3.79 -9.41 11.76
CA GLY A 157 -2.93 -8.61 12.61
C GLY A 157 -3.23 -8.79 14.10
N VAL A 158 -2.66 -7.92 14.93
CA VAL A 158 -2.95 -7.79 16.35
C VAL A 158 -3.31 -6.35 16.66
N SER A 159 -4.31 -6.17 17.52
CA SER A 159 -4.62 -4.90 18.16
C SER A 159 -3.89 -4.83 19.48
N ILE A 160 -3.27 -3.71 19.82
CA ILE A 160 -2.87 -3.41 21.21
C ILE A 160 -3.90 -2.54 21.93
N GLY A 161 -5.11 -2.42 21.35
CA GLY A 161 -6.18 -1.56 21.84
C GLY A 161 -6.74 -0.69 20.71
N GLY A 162 -8.00 -0.92 20.35
CA GLY A 162 -8.72 -0.16 19.32
C GLY A 162 -10.04 0.38 19.88
N GLY A 163 -10.08 1.67 20.18
CA GLY A 163 -11.27 2.35 20.70
C GLY A 163 -10.89 3.49 21.64
N MET A 164 -11.89 4.03 22.36
CA MET A 164 -11.61 4.94 23.49
C MET A 164 -11.05 4.21 24.73
N ALA A 165 -10.88 2.89 24.66
CA ALA A 165 -10.26 2.12 25.72
C ALA A 165 -8.74 2.37 25.75
N PRO A 166 -8.10 2.41 26.94
CA PRO A 166 -6.65 2.47 27.05
C PRO A 166 -5.99 1.34 26.27
N ILE A 167 -4.90 1.66 25.59
CA ILE A 167 -4.00 0.69 24.95
C ILE A 167 -3.42 -0.19 26.06
N ASP A 168 -3.63 -1.50 25.99
CA ASP A 168 -2.99 -2.48 26.86
C ASP A 168 -1.89 -3.21 26.07
N PRO A 169 -0.63 -2.75 26.15
CA PRO A 169 0.45 -3.34 25.39
C PRO A 169 0.79 -4.77 25.84
N ASP A 170 0.36 -5.17 27.05
CA ASP A 170 0.66 -6.49 27.61
C ASP A 170 -0.34 -7.56 27.14
N HIS A 171 -1.48 -7.14 26.55
CA HIS A 171 -2.54 -8.04 26.09
C HIS A 171 -2.96 -7.75 24.65
N PRO A 172 -2.10 -8.03 23.65
CA PRO A 172 -2.47 -7.86 22.25
C PRO A 172 -3.63 -8.81 21.88
N GLU A 173 -4.66 -8.27 21.23
CA GLU A 173 -5.80 -9.03 20.71
C GLU A 173 -5.56 -9.45 19.25
N ASP A 174 -5.69 -10.74 18.96
CA ASP A 174 -5.69 -11.26 17.59
C ASP A 174 -6.82 -10.62 16.77
N ILE A 175 -6.46 -9.98 15.65
CA ILE A 175 -7.43 -9.48 14.69
C ILE A 175 -7.57 -10.51 13.58
N ARG A 176 -8.73 -11.14 13.56
CA ARG A 176 -9.08 -12.18 12.58
C ARG A 176 -10.21 -11.72 11.68
N LYS A 177 -10.11 -12.01 10.38
CA LYS A 177 -11.07 -11.56 9.37
C LYS A 177 -11.32 -12.64 8.31
N PRO A 178 -12.52 -12.66 7.70
CA PRO A 178 -12.72 -13.39 6.45
C PRO A 178 -11.79 -12.85 5.36
N ALA A 179 -11.20 -13.74 4.58
CA ALA A 179 -10.21 -13.38 3.57
C ALA A 179 -10.25 -14.31 2.35
N ILE A 180 -9.82 -13.77 1.20
CA ILE A 180 -9.49 -14.55 0.00
C ILE A 180 -8.00 -14.41 -0.30
N GLY A 181 -7.33 -15.53 -0.52
CA GLY A 181 -5.91 -15.59 -0.79
C GLY A 181 -5.57 -16.45 -1.99
N TRP A 182 -4.57 -16.05 -2.77
CA TRP A 182 -3.97 -16.87 -3.82
C TRP A 182 -2.50 -16.51 -4.09
N PRO A 183 -1.68 -17.47 -4.50
CA PRO A 183 -0.37 -17.17 -5.07
C PRO A 183 -0.55 -16.63 -6.50
N ASP A 184 0.13 -15.55 -6.82
CA ASP A 184 0.28 -15.09 -8.20
C ASP A 184 1.38 -15.91 -8.92
N PRO A 185 1.58 -15.70 -10.24
CA PRO A 185 2.57 -16.47 -10.97
C PRO A 185 4.04 -16.18 -10.61
N SER A 186 4.33 -15.10 -9.86
CA SER A 186 5.66 -14.83 -9.29
C SER A 186 5.92 -15.64 -8.02
N GLY A 187 4.88 -16.25 -7.44
CA GLY A 187 4.91 -16.87 -6.11
C GLY A 187 4.60 -15.89 -4.98
N ALA A 188 4.28 -14.63 -5.28
CA ALA A 188 3.79 -13.67 -4.31
C ALA A 188 2.38 -14.04 -3.87
N TRP A 189 2.04 -13.81 -2.60
CA TRP A 189 0.69 -14.07 -2.09
C TRP A 189 -0.13 -12.80 -2.09
N VAL A 190 -1.26 -12.84 -2.80
CA VAL A 190 -2.28 -11.77 -2.76
C VAL A 190 -3.37 -12.17 -1.79
N ILE A 191 -3.65 -11.29 -0.84
CA ILE A 191 -4.62 -11.47 0.23
C ILE A 191 -5.60 -10.30 0.17
N VAL A 192 -6.89 -10.60 0.20
CA VAL A 192 -7.98 -9.62 0.25
C VAL A 192 -8.81 -9.91 1.49
N TYR A 193 -9.03 -8.91 2.35
CA TYR A 193 -9.92 -9.01 3.51
C TYR A 193 -10.77 -7.73 3.66
N LEU A 194 -11.87 -7.83 4.40
CA LEU A 194 -12.75 -6.67 4.63
C LEU A 194 -12.28 -5.88 5.86
N ASP A 195 -12.20 -4.56 5.72
CA ASP A 195 -11.94 -3.63 6.82
C ASP A 195 -13.26 -3.21 7.47
N LYS A 196 -13.94 -4.19 8.06
CA LYS A 196 -15.16 -3.99 8.85
C LYS A 196 -14.79 -4.05 10.33
N PRO A 197 -15.26 -3.11 11.18
CA PRO A 197 -15.10 -3.24 12.61
C PRO A 197 -15.81 -4.50 13.08
N THR A 198 -15.07 -5.33 13.80
CA THR A 198 -15.58 -6.53 14.46
C THR A 198 -16.55 -6.06 15.56
N GLY A 199 -17.86 -6.25 15.37
CA GLY A 199 -18.86 -5.94 16.40
C GLY A 199 -19.69 -4.66 16.19
N GLY A 200 -19.72 -4.07 15.00
CA GLY A 200 -20.65 -2.97 14.70
C GLY A 200 -22.12 -3.43 14.82
N ILE A 201 -22.79 -3.03 15.91
CA ILE A 201 -24.20 -3.38 16.18
C ILE A 201 -25.09 -2.75 15.10
N GLY A 202 -25.85 -3.59 14.38
CA GLY A 202 -27.01 -3.13 13.59
C GLY A 202 -26.80 -2.92 12.09
N LEU A 203 -25.63 -3.26 11.52
CA LEU A 203 -25.52 -3.34 10.06
C LEU A 203 -25.97 -4.71 9.56
N PRO A 204 -26.74 -4.80 8.46
CA PRO A 204 -27.12 -6.07 7.89
C PRO A 204 -25.86 -6.89 7.56
N GLN A 205 -25.86 -8.16 7.99
CA GLN A 205 -24.84 -9.15 7.62
C GLN A 205 -24.80 -9.23 6.10
N ARG A 206 -23.83 -8.55 5.48
CA ARG A 206 -23.53 -8.75 4.06
C ARG A 206 -22.87 -10.11 3.89
N ASP A 207 -23.05 -10.70 2.71
CA ASP A 207 -22.30 -11.87 2.29
C ASP A 207 -20.82 -11.47 2.07
N ASP A 208 -20.02 -11.64 3.12
CA ASP A 208 -18.60 -11.25 3.13
C ASP A 208 -17.82 -11.93 2.00
N LYS A 209 -18.16 -13.19 1.67
CA LYS A 209 -17.49 -13.93 0.60
C LYS A 209 -17.80 -13.32 -0.76
N ALA A 210 -19.06 -12.99 -1.04
CA ALA A 210 -19.44 -12.37 -2.32
C ALA A 210 -18.79 -11.00 -2.50
N ASP A 211 -18.69 -10.20 -1.44
CA ASP A 211 -18.00 -8.90 -1.47
C ASP A 211 -16.49 -9.08 -1.68
N LEU A 212 -15.85 -10.01 -0.98
CA LEU A 212 -14.43 -10.33 -1.17
C LEU A 212 -14.13 -10.81 -2.60
N LEU A 213 -14.96 -11.68 -3.18
CA LEU A 213 -14.81 -12.13 -4.57
C LEU A 213 -14.94 -10.97 -5.56
N ARG A 214 -15.82 -10.00 -5.28
CA ARG A 214 -15.98 -8.80 -6.11
C ARG A 214 -14.72 -7.94 -6.09
N VAL A 215 -14.15 -7.71 -4.90
CA VAL A 215 -12.90 -6.95 -4.73
C VAL A 215 -11.73 -7.68 -5.40
N ALA A 216 -11.56 -8.98 -5.12
CA ALA A 216 -10.51 -9.80 -5.72
C ALA A 216 -10.59 -9.81 -7.25
N GLY A 217 -11.81 -9.87 -7.82
CA GLY A 217 -12.06 -9.76 -9.25
C GLY A 217 -11.73 -8.39 -9.86
N ALA A 218 -11.73 -7.33 -9.06
CA ALA A 218 -11.33 -5.99 -9.48
C ALA A 218 -9.81 -5.81 -9.56
N LEU A 219 -9.01 -6.66 -8.92
CA LEU A 219 -7.55 -6.50 -8.88
C LEU A 219 -6.87 -6.80 -10.21
N ARG A 220 -5.78 -6.08 -10.46
CA ARG A 220 -4.87 -6.23 -11.60
C ARG A 220 -3.47 -6.39 -11.06
N ILE A 221 -2.88 -7.56 -11.27
CA ILE A 221 -1.49 -7.84 -10.96
C ILE A 221 -0.71 -7.66 -12.27
N GLY A 222 0.33 -6.85 -12.25
CA GLY A 222 1.15 -6.54 -13.41
C GLY A 222 2.62 -6.42 -13.06
N ASN A 223 3.41 -5.94 -14.03
CA ASN A 223 4.83 -5.69 -13.82
C ASN A 223 5.06 -4.68 -12.68
N PRO A 224 6.17 -4.80 -11.94
CA PRO A 224 6.57 -3.80 -10.96
C PRO A 224 6.62 -2.40 -11.60
N ARG A 225 6.03 -1.42 -10.92
CA ARG A 225 6.07 -0.01 -11.30
C ARG A 225 6.50 0.83 -10.12
N ASP A 226 7.38 1.80 -10.36
CA ASP A 226 7.84 2.70 -9.31
C ASP A 226 6.66 3.48 -8.72
N MET A 227 6.66 3.60 -7.40
CA MET A 227 5.79 4.52 -6.69
C MET A 227 6.16 5.96 -7.06
N ARG A 228 5.12 6.79 -7.18
CA ARG A 228 5.27 8.21 -7.47
C ARG A 228 4.69 9.04 -6.31
N ALA A 229 5.30 10.19 -6.08
CA ALA A 229 5.00 11.14 -5.01
C ALA A 229 5.11 12.58 -5.50
N SER A 230 4.44 13.51 -4.83
CA SER A 230 4.56 14.95 -5.08
C SER A 230 5.94 15.53 -4.70
N PHE A 231 6.87 14.70 -4.22
CA PHE A 231 8.23 15.10 -3.90
C PHE A 231 9.24 14.00 -4.23
N HIS A 232 10.51 14.38 -4.31
CA HIS A 232 11.69 13.52 -4.34
C HIS A 232 12.66 13.99 -3.26
N LEU A 233 13.05 13.11 -2.33
CA LEU A 233 14.04 13.43 -1.32
C LEU A 233 15.44 13.22 -1.88
N GLY A 234 16.22 14.29 -2.04
CA GLY A 234 17.64 14.18 -2.41
C GLY A 234 18.56 13.76 -1.25
N TYR A 235 18.03 13.72 -0.03
CA TYR A 235 18.76 13.37 1.19
C TYR A 235 17.90 12.52 2.13
N LEU A 236 18.53 11.51 2.74
CA LEU A 236 17.98 10.76 3.86
C LEU A 236 18.96 10.82 5.03
N PRO A 237 18.51 11.16 6.25
CA PRO A 237 19.39 11.18 7.42
C PRO A 237 20.06 9.81 7.65
N PRO A 238 21.33 9.76 8.08
CA PRO A 238 22.04 8.50 8.32
C PRO A 238 21.31 7.55 9.27
N ALA A 239 20.59 8.07 10.26
CA ALA A 239 19.81 7.30 11.23
C ALA A 239 18.71 6.43 10.59
N VAL A 240 18.28 6.78 9.38
CA VAL A 240 17.23 6.08 8.61
C VAL A 240 17.72 5.50 7.30
N ALA A 241 18.98 5.74 6.93
CA ALA A 241 19.56 5.18 5.72
C ALA A 241 19.55 3.64 5.77
N GLY A 242 19.03 3.00 4.72
CA GLY A 242 18.97 1.54 4.59
C GLY A 242 17.82 0.85 5.33
N GLN A 243 17.10 1.55 6.18
CA GLN A 243 15.89 1.01 6.82
C GLN A 243 14.76 0.82 5.78
N PRO A 244 13.80 -0.09 6.03
CA PRO A 244 12.57 -0.15 5.27
C PRO A 244 11.90 1.21 5.25
N ALA A 245 11.43 1.64 4.07
CA ALA A 245 10.49 2.74 4.03
C ALA A 245 9.10 2.27 3.63
N SER A 246 8.08 2.87 4.24
CA SER A 246 6.75 2.88 3.68
C SER A 246 6.58 4.09 2.79
N VAL A 247 5.85 3.94 1.70
CA VAL A 247 5.41 5.03 0.85
C VAL A 247 3.93 4.82 0.72
N THR A 248 3.12 5.74 1.23
CA THR A 248 1.67 5.58 1.26
C THR A 248 1.03 6.77 0.58
N SER A 249 0.23 6.57 -0.46
CA SER A 249 -0.61 7.62 -1.06
C SER A 249 -2.01 7.55 -0.47
N ASN A 250 -2.50 8.63 0.13
CA ASN A 250 -3.89 8.72 0.62
C ASN A 250 -4.78 9.44 -0.41
N ASN A 251 -6.01 9.00 -0.60
CA ASN A 251 -7.04 9.67 -1.40
C ASN A 251 -8.31 9.71 -0.54
N PHE A 252 -8.39 10.67 0.37
CA PHE A 252 -9.60 10.86 1.15
C PHE A 252 -10.60 11.69 0.32
N ALA A 253 -11.87 11.27 0.33
CA ALA A 253 -13.01 12.06 -0.16
C ALA A 253 -13.06 12.51 -1.63
N GLY A 254 -12.19 12.03 -2.53
CA GLY A 254 -12.27 12.39 -3.96
C GLY A 254 -11.50 13.64 -4.34
N ASP A 255 -10.80 14.22 -3.37
CA ASP A 255 -9.71 15.14 -3.64
C ASP A 255 -8.47 14.28 -3.94
N ASP A 256 -7.76 14.59 -5.02
CA ASP A 256 -6.51 13.92 -5.42
C ASP A 256 -5.36 14.26 -4.44
N THR A 257 -5.66 14.35 -3.14
CA THR A 257 -4.78 14.78 -2.05
C THR A 257 -3.84 13.65 -1.64
N SER A 258 -2.93 13.29 -2.54
CA SER A 258 -1.94 12.27 -2.28
C SER A 258 -0.78 12.80 -1.47
N GLY A 259 -0.94 12.76 -0.16
CA GLY A 259 0.18 12.68 0.77
C GLY A 259 0.90 11.37 0.54
N VAL A 260 2.12 11.41 0.00
CA VAL A 260 3.03 10.27 0.07
C VAL A 260 3.73 10.30 1.42
N VAL A 261 3.42 9.34 2.28
CA VAL A 261 4.10 9.24 3.57
C VAL A 261 5.33 8.37 3.42
N VAL A 262 6.53 8.95 3.47
CA VAL A 262 7.80 8.19 3.59
C VAL A 262 8.06 7.92 5.07
N LYS A 263 7.93 6.65 5.47
CA LYS A 263 8.05 6.20 6.86
C LYS A 263 9.29 5.35 7.00
N VAL A 264 10.34 5.82 7.65
CA VAL A 264 11.60 5.06 7.72
C VAL A 264 11.89 4.61 9.16
N GLY A 265 12.00 3.29 9.37
CA GLY A 265 12.02 2.69 10.72
C GLY A 265 12.16 1.17 10.76
N VAL A 266 11.98 0.59 11.95
CA VAL A 266 11.98 -0.87 12.17
C VAL A 266 10.93 -1.52 11.28
N GLN A 267 11.28 -2.59 10.58
CA GLN A 267 10.31 -3.38 9.80
C GLN A 267 9.19 -3.82 10.76
N PRO A 268 7.93 -3.43 10.54
CA PRO A 268 6.86 -3.88 11.41
C PRO A 268 6.83 -5.40 11.42
N SER A 269 6.52 -5.96 12.58
CA SER A 269 6.37 -7.38 12.78
C SER A 269 5.35 -7.94 11.77
N LYS A 270 5.34 -9.27 11.59
CA LYS A 270 4.40 -9.89 10.66
C LYS A 270 2.92 -9.57 10.98
N ILE A 271 2.63 -9.08 12.19
CA ILE A 271 1.31 -8.99 12.80
C ILE A 271 0.78 -7.53 12.89
N ASP A 272 1.55 -6.51 12.50
CA ASP A 272 1.21 -5.09 12.80
C ASP A 272 0.22 -4.44 11.80
N MET A 273 -0.46 -5.23 10.97
CA MET A 273 -1.15 -4.74 9.78
C MET A 273 -2.42 -3.93 10.07
N TYR A 274 -3.07 -4.15 11.21
CA TYR A 274 -4.38 -3.54 11.48
C TYR A 274 -4.31 -2.18 12.21
N MET A 275 -3.11 -1.69 12.53
CA MET A 275 -2.95 -0.39 13.19
C MET A 275 -2.62 0.76 12.24
N LEU A 276 -2.81 0.54 10.95
CA LEU A 276 -2.67 1.55 9.89
C LEU A 276 -3.67 2.71 9.97
N GLY A 277 -4.52 2.71 11.01
CA GLY A 277 -5.59 3.68 11.25
C GLY A 277 -5.11 5.07 11.64
N ASN A 278 -4.21 5.25 12.62
CA ASN A 278 -3.91 6.59 13.15
C ASN A 278 -2.57 6.78 13.92
N GLY A 279 -1.66 5.78 13.98
CA GLY A 279 -0.45 5.86 14.81
C GLY A 279 0.86 5.97 14.03
N ASP A 280 1.72 6.91 14.44
CA ASP A 280 3.13 7.02 14.05
C ASP A 280 3.93 5.86 14.67
N TRP A 281 4.31 4.87 13.88
CA TRP A 281 4.95 3.64 14.37
C TRP A 281 6.47 3.75 14.43
N GLY A 282 7.03 4.29 15.51
CA GLY A 282 8.50 4.26 15.72
C GLY A 282 9.30 4.79 14.52
N GLU A 283 8.66 5.61 13.69
CA GLU A 283 9.15 6.15 12.45
C GLU A 283 10.06 7.29 12.81
N LEU A 284 11.36 7.06 12.64
CA LEU A 284 12.33 8.10 12.95
C LEU A 284 12.14 9.31 12.04
N LEU A 285 11.75 9.10 10.78
CA LEU A 285 11.43 10.14 9.82
C LEU A 285 10.09 9.84 9.13
N ARG A 286 9.24 10.86 9.08
CA ARG A 286 8.01 10.91 8.31
C ARG A 286 8.02 12.15 7.41
N VAL A 287 7.75 11.95 6.12
CA VAL A 287 7.55 13.06 5.16
C VAL A 287 6.22 12.87 4.48
N ASP A 288 5.35 13.87 4.49
CA ASP A 288 4.09 13.88 3.76
C ASP A 288 3.87 15.23 3.06
N MET A 289 3.26 15.19 1.88
CA MET A 289 2.95 16.41 1.13
C MET A 289 1.56 16.33 0.55
N GLY A 290 0.68 17.21 1.01
CA GLY A 290 -0.72 17.25 0.58
C GLY A 290 -1.14 18.67 0.18
N PRO A 291 -2.33 18.82 -0.41
CA PRO A 291 -2.89 20.13 -0.70
C PRO A 291 -3.14 20.93 0.57
N ILE A 292 -2.90 22.24 0.50
CA ILE A 292 -3.05 23.11 1.68
C ILE A 292 -4.49 23.13 2.22
N GLY A 293 -5.49 22.85 1.38
CA GLY A 293 -6.90 22.78 1.80
C GLY A 293 -7.18 21.69 2.84
N ASP A 294 -6.32 20.67 2.93
CA ASP A 294 -6.43 19.60 3.94
C ASP A 294 -5.91 20.04 5.32
N LEU A 295 -5.01 21.03 5.35
CA LEU A 295 -4.71 21.72 6.59
C LEU A 295 -5.91 22.59 6.92
N SER A 296 -6.62 22.21 7.98
CA SER A 296 -7.74 23.02 8.44
C SER A 296 -7.25 24.47 8.63
N ASN A 297 -7.96 25.44 8.05
CA ASN A 297 -7.68 26.87 8.23
C ASN A 297 -7.44 27.25 9.71
N PRO A 298 -8.14 26.64 10.71
CA PRO A 298 -7.82 26.81 12.12
C PRO A 298 -6.39 26.42 12.51
N SER A 299 -5.82 25.33 11.96
CA SER A 299 -4.45 24.91 12.27
C SER A 299 -3.45 25.97 11.85
N ILE A 300 -3.55 26.49 10.61
CA ILE A 300 -2.65 27.54 10.12
C ILE A 300 -2.83 28.85 10.91
N GLN A 301 -4.07 29.21 11.26
CA GLN A 301 -4.33 30.43 12.05
C GLN A 301 -3.70 30.39 13.44
N VAL A 302 -3.62 29.22 14.07
CA VAL A 302 -3.00 29.08 15.40
C VAL A 302 -1.47 29.20 15.34
N LEU A 303 -0.83 28.79 14.24
CA LEU A 303 0.63 28.80 14.12
C LEU A 303 1.21 30.21 13.96
N GLY A 304 0.39 31.22 13.66
CA GLY A 304 0.86 32.58 13.46
C GLY A 304 1.70 32.74 12.18
N PRO A 305 2.50 33.81 12.06
CA PRO A 305 3.34 34.02 10.88
C PRO A 305 4.41 32.92 10.77
N PRO A 306 4.86 32.56 9.55
CA PRO A 306 5.96 31.62 9.36
C PRO A 306 7.22 32.03 10.14
N GLU A 307 7.82 31.07 10.84
CA GLU A 307 9.00 31.29 11.68
C GLU A 307 10.29 30.82 11.00
N VAL A 308 10.19 29.93 10.01
CA VAL A 308 11.34 29.38 9.29
C VAL A 308 11.22 29.61 7.79
N ARG A 309 12.39 29.74 7.14
CA ARG A 309 12.50 29.79 5.68
C ARG A 309 13.57 28.82 5.22
N ILE A 310 13.19 27.83 4.41
CA ILE A 310 14.08 26.74 3.96
C ILE A 310 13.91 26.59 2.45
N ALA A 311 15.01 26.63 1.69
CA ALA A 311 15.01 26.53 0.24
C ALA A 311 14.02 27.46 -0.49
N GLY A 312 13.74 28.64 0.11
CA GLY A 312 12.79 29.61 -0.44
C GLY A 312 11.34 29.45 0.02
N TYR A 313 11.00 28.33 0.66
CA TYR A 313 9.67 28.06 1.24
C TYR A 313 9.57 28.62 2.65
N GLU A 314 8.40 29.17 2.98
CA GLU A 314 8.06 29.64 4.31
C GLU A 314 7.35 28.53 5.10
N GLY A 315 7.56 28.49 6.41
CA GLY A 315 6.85 27.55 7.24
C GLY A 315 7.08 27.69 8.73
N TRP A 316 6.81 26.60 9.46
CA TRP A 316 6.82 26.54 10.92
C TRP A 316 7.60 25.31 11.36
N TYR A 317 8.31 25.44 12.48
CA TYR A 317 8.96 24.31 13.13
C TYR A 317 8.48 24.24 14.57
N ASN A 318 8.05 23.06 15.01
CA ASN A 318 7.49 22.88 16.33
C ASN A 318 8.05 21.64 17.01
N THR A 319 8.37 21.79 18.29
CA THR A 319 8.81 20.73 19.20
C THR A 319 7.90 20.60 20.42
N ASP A 320 6.97 21.54 20.60
CA ASP A 320 6.12 21.65 21.76
C ASP A 320 4.63 21.54 21.38
N PRO A 321 3.78 20.97 22.24
CA PRO A 321 2.34 20.93 21.99
C PRO A 321 1.78 22.34 21.77
N THR A 322 1.20 22.58 20.60
CA THR A 322 0.53 23.84 20.26
C THR A 322 -0.94 23.55 19.98
N PRO A 323 -1.90 24.43 20.33
CA PRO A 323 -3.31 24.14 20.05
C PRO A 323 -3.53 23.84 18.56
N GLY A 324 -4.16 22.70 18.24
CA GLY A 324 -4.34 22.25 16.85
C GLY A 324 -3.14 21.51 16.24
N TRP A 325 -2.01 21.41 16.94
CA TRP A 325 -0.86 20.58 16.57
C TRP A 325 -0.36 19.76 17.77
N GLN A 326 -0.70 18.47 17.77
CA GLN A 326 -0.24 17.55 18.80
C GLN A 326 1.17 17.08 18.46
N VAL A 327 2.15 17.59 19.21
CA VAL A 327 3.55 17.19 19.14
C VAL A 327 3.87 16.42 20.42
N THR A 328 4.45 15.22 20.30
CA THR A 328 4.87 14.44 21.47
C THR A 328 6.26 14.89 21.95
N PRO A 329 6.61 14.73 23.23
CA PRO A 329 7.94 15.09 23.70
C PRO A 329 9.06 14.39 22.90
N ASN A 330 10.18 15.09 22.69
CA ASN A 330 11.32 14.62 21.88
C ASN A 330 11.02 14.39 20.38
N THR A 331 9.92 14.97 19.87
CA THR A 331 9.60 14.96 18.44
C THR A 331 9.72 16.36 17.85
N GLY A 332 9.98 16.43 16.55
CA GLY A 332 10.04 17.70 15.83
C GLY A 332 9.20 17.62 14.57
N HIS A 333 8.46 18.67 14.28
CA HIS A 333 7.61 18.78 13.11
C HIS A 333 7.94 20.07 12.35
N LEU A 334 8.37 19.93 11.11
CA LEU A 334 8.63 21.00 10.17
C LEU A 334 7.53 21.00 9.12
N MET A 335 6.77 22.08 9.03
CA MET A 335 5.73 22.26 8.02
C MET A 335 6.14 23.40 7.09
N LEU A 336 6.09 23.19 5.77
CA LEU A 336 6.46 24.17 4.75
C LEU A 336 5.32 24.33 3.75
N ASN A 337 5.13 25.56 3.27
CA ASN A 337 4.08 25.91 2.34
C ASN A 337 4.70 26.37 1.00
N ASP A 338 4.22 25.83 -0.11
CA ASP A 338 4.58 26.26 -1.47
C ASP A 338 3.51 27.14 -2.15
N GLY A 339 2.43 27.45 -1.43
CA GLY A 339 1.27 28.21 -1.86
C GLY A 339 0.03 27.34 -2.14
N ARG A 340 0.20 26.10 -2.65
CA ARG A 340 -0.91 25.19 -2.98
C ARG A 340 -0.81 23.86 -2.25
N CYS A 341 0.38 23.47 -1.87
CA CYS A 341 0.72 22.26 -1.17
C CYS A 341 1.42 22.60 0.15
N SER A 342 1.20 21.74 1.13
CA SER A 342 1.93 21.72 2.38
C SER A 342 2.79 20.46 2.44
N LEU A 343 4.06 20.63 2.78
CA LEU A 343 4.98 19.57 3.12
C LEU A 343 5.12 19.50 4.65
N ASN A 344 4.85 18.35 5.25
CA ASN A 344 5.20 18.05 6.62
C ASN A 344 6.40 17.09 6.64
N VAL A 345 7.40 17.42 7.45
CA VAL A 345 8.57 16.60 7.73
C VAL A 345 8.68 16.47 9.23
N SER A 346 8.53 15.27 9.78
CA SER A 346 8.57 15.06 11.22
C SER A 346 9.56 13.98 11.63
N SER A 347 10.14 14.16 12.81
CA SER A 347 10.99 13.18 13.49
C SER A 347 10.35 12.74 14.79
N SER A 348 10.31 11.43 15.04
CA SER A 348 9.86 10.88 16.33
C SER A 348 10.95 10.88 17.41
N ASP A 349 12.19 11.24 17.06
CA ASP A 349 13.34 11.20 17.97
C ASP A 349 14.39 12.25 17.58
N LEU A 350 14.29 13.43 18.19
CA LEU A 350 15.18 14.56 17.91
C LEU A 350 16.65 14.29 18.28
N ALA A 351 16.94 13.30 19.13
CA ALA A 351 18.30 12.90 19.41
C ALA A 351 18.95 12.17 18.22
N LYS A 352 18.14 11.52 17.37
CA LYS A 352 18.60 10.81 16.16
C LYS A 352 18.48 11.65 14.90
N ILE A 353 17.39 12.41 14.77
CA ILE A 353 17.12 13.27 13.63
C ILE A 353 16.78 14.66 14.18
N PRO A 354 17.79 15.49 14.49
CA PRO A 354 17.59 16.85 14.97
C PRO A 354 17.07 17.76 13.85
N TYR A 355 16.67 18.98 14.22
CA TYR A 355 16.18 20.01 13.28
C TYR A 355 17.06 20.19 12.04
N GLU A 356 18.39 20.25 12.20
CA GLU A 356 19.32 20.43 11.09
C GLU A 356 19.25 19.28 10.06
N GLU A 357 18.93 18.06 10.49
CA GLU A 357 18.73 16.92 9.60
C GLU A 357 17.40 17.03 8.86
N LEU A 358 16.32 17.44 9.53
CA LEU A 358 15.03 17.71 8.89
C LEU A 358 15.14 18.81 7.84
N LYS A 359 15.87 19.87 8.15
CA LYS A 359 16.16 20.97 7.23
C LYS A 359 16.90 20.48 5.99
N ARG A 360 17.95 19.66 6.14
CA ARG A 360 18.70 19.08 5.01
C ARG A 360 17.83 18.19 4.11
N VAL A 361 16.89 17.44 4.68
CA VAL A 361 15.92 16.65 3.91
C VAL A 361 15.16 17.55 2.94
N VAL A 362 14.70 18.71 3.41
CA VAL A 362 13.98 19.68 2.58
C VAL A 362 14.91 20.37 1.58
N GLU A 363 16.10 20.82 2.00
CA GLU A 363 17.02 21.55 1.11
C GLU A 363 17.45 20.73 -0.11
N GLY A 364 17.54 19.41 0.03
CA GLY A 364 17.81 18.48 -1.07
C GLY A 364 16.57 18.01 -1.83
N ALA A 365 15.37 18.40 -1.44
CA ALA A 365 14.14 17.88 -2.02
C ALA A 365 13.77 18.60 -3.34
N GLN A 366 13.12 17.85 -4.23
CA GLN A 366 12.42 18.40 -5.40
C GLN A 366 10.92 18.23 -5.20
N PHE A 367 10.15 19.25 -5.54
CA PHE A 367 8.69 19.25 -5.37
C PHE A 367 8.01 19.29 -6.74
N ALA A 368 6.95 18.51 -6.88
CA ALA A 368 6.02 18.50 -8.00
C ALA A 368 4.65 19.01 -7.52
N ASP A 369 3.74 19.34 -8.44
CA ASP A 369 2.39 19.78 -8.05
C ASP A 369 1.64 18.60 -7.39
N CYS A 370 1.34 18.74 -6.09
CA CYS A 370 0.63 17.73 -5.31
C CYS A 370 -0.79 17.45 -5.84
N MET A 371 -1.35 18.34 -6.66
CA MET A 371 -2.65 18.19 -7.33
C MET A 371 -2.54 17.58 -8.73
N GLN A 372 -1.34 17.32 -9.26
CA GLN A 372 -1.14 16.79 -10.61
C GLN A 372 -0.34 15.48 -10.60
N PRO A 373 -1.00 14.31 -10.43
CA PRO A 373 -0.34 13.00 -10.36
C PRO A 373 0.57 12.65 -11.54
N SER A 374 0.32 13.24 -12.72
CA SER A 374 1.18 13.06 -13.89
C SER A 374 2.59 13.62 -13.71
N THR A 375 2.76 14.62 -12.84
CA THR A 375 4.05 15.31 -12.58
C THR A 375 4.87 14.67 -11.47
N TRP A 376 4.29 13.74 -10.71
CA TRP A 376 4.91 13.19 -9.50
C TRP A 376 6.23 12.46 -9.75
N LEU A 377 7.15 12.55 -8.81
CA LEU A 377 8.50 12.03 -8.90
C LEU A 377 8.63 10.70 -8.16
N ARG A 378 9.76 10.00 -8.32
CA ARG A 378 10.09 8.89 -7.44
C ARG A 378 10.44 9.45 -6.06
N PRO A 379 9.86 8.97 -4.94
CA PRO A 379 9.97 9.64 -3.65
C PRO A 379 11.37 9.63 -3.05
N LEU A 380 12.16 8.62 -3.37
CA LEU A 380 13.45 8.35 -2.75
C LEU A 380 14.55 8.23 -3.81
N PRO A 381 15.81 8.53 -3.44
CA PRO A 381 16.92 8.31 -4.35
C PRO A 381 17.06 6.83 -4.62
N ASP A 382 17.64 6.48 -5.77
CA ASP A 382 18.10 5.13 -5.99
C ASP A 382 19.01 4.75 -4.83
N ARG A 383 18.73 3.59 -4.20
CA ARG A 383 19.72 3.03 -3.29
C ARG A 383 21.00 2.94 -4.10
N PRO A 384 22.12 3.50 -3.62
CA PRO A 384 23.39 3.27 -4.30
C PRO A 384 23.48 1.76 -4.46
N GLU A 385 23.55 1.28 -5.71
CA GLU A 385 23.75 -0.15 -5.94
C GLU A 385 24.89 -0.55 -5.04
N PRO A 386 24.72 -1.57 -4.17
CA PRO A 386 25.76 -1.98 -3.25
C PRO A 386 26.97 -2.20 -4.14
N ARG A 387 27.96 -1.28 -4.10
CA ARG A 387 29.04 -1.22 -5.09
C ARG A 387 29.55 -2.63 -5.18
N GLY A 388 29.18 -3.30 -6.29
CA GLY A 388 29.12 -4.76 -6.32
C GLY A 388 30.43 -5.21 -5.78
N SER A 389 30.41 -5.80 -4.57
CA SER A 389 31.61 -5.97 -3.74
C SER A 389 32.65 -6.49 -4.69
N GLU A 390 33.59 -5.63 -5.11
CA GLU A 390 34.59 -6.01 -6.08
C GLU A 390 35.21 -7.18 -5.39
N SER A 391 34.90 -8.37 -5.90
CA SER A 391 35.32 -9.60 -5.31
C SER A 391 36.81 -9.47 -5.50
N SER A 392 37.48 -8.98 -4.47
CA SER A 392 38.90 -9.05 -4.29
C SER A 392 39.12 -10.53 -4.11
N VAL A 393 39.00 -11.25 -5.22
CA VAL A 393 39.69 -12.48 -5.49
C VAL A 393 41.13 -12.04 -5.41
N SER A 394 41.63 -11.94 -4.18
CA SER A 394 43.06 -11.93 -3.92
C SER A 394 43.60 -13.08 -4.77
N PRO A 395 44.49 -12.81 -5.72
CA PRO A 395 45.09 -13.86 -6.50
C PRO A 395 45.69 -14.85 -5.51
N ARG A 396 45.18 -16.07 -5.57
CA ARG A 396 45.63 -17.20 -4.75
C ARG A 396 47.16 -17.25 -4.91
N PRO A 397 47.97 -17.05 -3.86
CA PRO A 397 49.41 -17.16 -3.99
C PRO A 397 49.73 -18.57 -4.47
N GLY A 398 50.60 -18.65 -5.48
CA GLY A 398 50.94 -19.86 -6.21
C GLY A 398 51.21 -21.04 -5.28
N ARG A 399 50.49 -22.13 -5.55
CA ARG A 399 50.73 -23.44 -4.94
C ARG A 399 51.96 -24.03 -5.59
N THR A 400 53.10 -23.93 -4.92
CA THR A 400 54.30 -24.70 -5.24
C THR A 400 54.12 -26.11 -4.67
N GLU A 401 53.96 -27.12 -5.54
CA GLU A 401 54.24 -28.51 -5.18
C GLU A 401 55.76 -28.68 -5.00
N PRO A 402 56.21 -29.54 -4.07
CA PRO A 402 56.57 -30.88 -4.53
C PRO A 402 56.34 -32.02 -3.50
N GLY A 403 56.00 -33.19 -4.03
CA GLY A 403 56.81 -34.41 -3.84
C GLY A 403 56.59 -35.29 -2.60
N GLY A 404 56.14 -36.53 -2.86
CA GLY A 404 56.47 -37.78 -2.14
C GLY A 404 56.04 -37.88 -0.67
N SER A 405 55.80 -39.03 -0.05
CA SER A 405 55.83 -40.44 -0.45
C SER A 405 55.38 -41.23 0.79
N GLU A 406 54.92 -42.46 0.56
CA GLU A 406 54.90 -43.60 1.49
C GLU A 406 53.90 -43.67 2.67
N SER A 407 53.01 -44.66 2.52
CA SER A 407 52.80 -45.80 3.42
C SER A 407 52.93 -45.60 4.92
N SER A 408 51.87 -45.92 5.67
CA SER A 408 51.93 -46.93 6.75
C SER A 408 50.53 -47.32 7.23
N VAL A 409 50.30 -48.62 7.21
CA VAL A 409 49.23 -49.36 7.88
C VAL A 409 49.49 -49.40 9.37
N SER A 410 48.48 -49.14 10.21
CA SER A 410 48.07 -50.08 11.27
C SER A 410 46.82 -49.62 12.03
N PRO A 411 45.97 -50.58 12.47
CA PRO A 411 44.78 -50.34 13.28
C PRO A 411 45.13 -50.31 14.77
N GLY A 412 44.35 -49.59 15.56
CA GLY A 412 44.50 -49.52 17.01
C GLY A 412 43.17 -49.19 17.68
N ASP A 413 42.41 -50.24 17.92
CA ASP A 413 41.71 -50.57 19.16
C ASP A 413 41.53 -49.48 20.24
N ASP A 414 40.26 -49.42 20.69
CA ASP A 414 39.88 -49.58 22.10
C ASP A 414 40.09 -48.39 23.06
N GLN A 415 38.98 -47.83 23.56
CA GLN A 415 38.57 -47.93 24.97
C GLN A 415 37.49 -46.89 25.31
N SER A 416 36.28 -47.40 25.51
CA SER A 416 35.62 -47.40 26.83
C SER A 416 35.62 -46.12 27.69
N SER A 417 34.41 -45.55 27.82
CA SER A 417 33.73 -45.23 29.10
C SER A 417 34.20 -44.03 29.97
N PRO A 418 33.41 -43.58 30.97
CA PRO A 418 31.94 -43.55 31.08
C PRO A 418 31.36 -42.26 31.72
N ARG A 419 30.02 -42.24 31.76
CA ARG A 419 29.06 -41.47 32.59
C ARG A 419 28.67 -40.06 32.15
#